data_AF-A0A7U9THP1-F1
#
_entry.id   AF-A0A7U9THP1-F1
#
_cell.length_a   1.000
_cell.length_b   1.000
_cell.length_c   1.000
_cell.angle_alpha   90.00
_cell.angle_beta   90.00
_cell.angle_gamma   90.00
#
_symmetry.space_group_name_H-M   'P 1'
#
loop_
_entity.id
_entity.type
_entity.pdbx_description
1 polymer ?
#
loop_
_entity_poly.entity_id
_entity_poly.type
_entity_poly.pdbx_seq_one_letter_code
_entity_poly.pdbx_strand_id
1 'polypeptide(L)'
;MKYVKWYHVLVFTLLFLIFMIFILPEESNKSLSYGIAESPDTSIFYTSETLYRLADEYGASGREFYVTQRFTFDLIWPIVYGLFLVSTIGFLTYRINDPKYKYFVYMPVVSVIFDYLENITTSITMHRYPLLTPFISDMAGFMTLFKWSILSLSMISLIFLLSIYLYNVLKTKRRKVTI
;
A
#
# COMPACT_ATOMS: atom_id res chain seq x y z
N MET A 1 -21.35 -2.96 -1.39
CA MET A 1 -21.05 -4.39 -1.12
C MET A 1 -21.92 -4.88 0.03
N LYS A 2 -22.99 -5.65 -0.23
CA LYS A 2 -23.93 -6.12 0.81
C LYS A 2 -23.28 -7.02 1.88
N TYR A 3 -22.10 -7.57 1.58
CA TYR A 3 -21.42 -8.57 2.41
C TYR A 3 -20.37 -8.01 3.39
N VAL A 4 -19.93 -6.75 3.22
CA VAL A 4 -18.95 -6.15 4.15
C VAL A 4 -19.68 -5.64 5.39
N LYS A 5 -19.62 -6.44 6.45
CA LYS A 5 -20.11 -6.09 7.79
C LYS A 5 -19.04 -5.39 8.63
N TRP A 6 -19.47 -4.68 9.68
CA TRP A 6 -18.59 -3.88 10.55
C TRP A 6 -17.43 -4.68 11.17
N TYR A 7 -17.63 -5.97 11.48
CA TYR A 7 -16.57 -6.78 12.06
C TYR A 7 -15.43 -7.08 11.08
N HIS A 8 -15.69 -7.13 9.77
CA HIS A 8 -14.60 -7.26 8.77
C HIS A 8 -13.73 -6.01 8.78
N VAL A 9 -14.36 -4.83 8.83
CA VAL A 9 -13.65 -3.55 8.95
C VAL A 9 -12.78 -3.55 10.21
N LEU A 10 -13.34 -3.97 11.34
CA LEU A 10 -12.60 -4.05 12.60
C LEU A 10 -11.41 -5.01 12.50
N VAL A 11 -11.62 -6.25 12.03
CA VAL A 11 -10.56 -7.26 11.91
C VAL A 11 -9.43 -6.77 10.99
N PHE A 12 -9.76 -6.25 9.81
CA PHE A 12 -8.73 -5.78 8.88
C PHE A 12 -8.05 -4.49 9.33
N THR A 13 -8.75 -3.63 10.08
CA THR A 13 -8.12 -2.46 10.71
C THR A 13 -7.14 -2.90 11.78
N LEU A 14 -7.51 -3.85 12.64
CA LEU A 14 -6.59 -4.39 13.66
C LEU A 14 -5.39 -5.06 13.02
N LEU A 15 -5.59 -5.86 11.97
CA LEU A 15 -4.50 -6.48 11.22
C LEU A 15 -3.56 -5.44 10.60
N PHE A 16 -4.11 -4.40 9.98
CA PHE A 16 -3.34 -3.28 9.44
C PHE A 16 -2.52 -2.56 10.52
N LEU A 17 -3.13 -2.30 11.69
CA LEU A 17 -2.44 -1.68 12.81
C LEU A 17 -1.32 -2.56 13.38
N ILE A 18 -1.51 -3.89 13.44
CA ILE A 18 -0.46 -4.82 13.85
C ILE A 18 0.74 -4.75 12.90
N PHE A 19 0.49 -4.75 11.58
CA PHE A 19 1.56 -4.59 10.60
C PHE A 19 2.29 -3.26 10.75
N MET A 20 1.55 -2.16 10.88
CA MET A 20 2.12 -0.81 11.02
C MET A 20 2.95 -0.63 12.30
N ILE A 21 2.50 -1.17 13.43
CA ILE A 21 3.10 -0.91 14.75
C ILE A 21 4.22 -1.90 15.07
N PHE A 22 4.09 -3.16 14.64
CA PHE A 22 5.03 -4.21 15.04
C PHE A 22 5.88 -4.72 13.87
N ILE A 23 5.25 -5.09 12.75
CA ILE A 23 5.95 -5.81 11.67
C ILE A 23 6.82 -4.87 10.84
N LEU A 24 6.29 -3.75 10.35
CA LEU A 24 7.05 -2.82 9.51
C LEU A 24 8.29 -2.23 10.24
N PRO A 25 8.20 -1.82 11.52
CA PRO A 25 9.39 -1.38 12.25
C PRO A 25 10.42 -2.50 12.44
N GLU A 26 9.99 -3.74 12.68
CA GLU A 26 10.89 -4.88 12.82
C GLU A 26 11.63 -5.18 11.51
N GLU A 27 10.92 -5.22 10.37
CA GLU A 27 11.54 -5.46 9.05
C GLU A 27 12.46 -4.32 8.62
N SER A 28 12.14 -3.07 8.98
CA SER A 28 13.03 -1.92 8.80
C SER A 28 14.33 -2.09 9.60
N ASN A 29 14.24 -2.50 10.87
CA ASN A 29 15.43 -2.76 11.70
C ASN A 29 16.27 -3.93 11.17
N LYS A 30 15.63 -5.00 10.66
CA LYS A 30 16.34 -6.11 10.00
C LYS A 30 17.07 -5.62 8.76
N SER A 31 16.44 -4.78 7.93
CA SER A 31 17.03 -4.22 6.72
C SER A 31 18.33 -3.45 7.01
N LEU A 32 18.37 -2.68 8.10
CA LEU A 32 19.58 -1.98 8.54
C LEU A 32 20.74 -2.92 8.86
N SER A 33 20.47 -4.10 9.43
CA SER A 33 21.50 -5.10 9.72
C SER A 33 22.15 -5.70 8.46
N TYR A 34 21.49 -5.57 7.31
CA TYR A 34 21.99 -5.96 5.98
C TYR A 34 22.52 -4.78 5.15
N GLY A 35 22.72 -3.61 5.78
CA GLY A 35 23.23 -2.41 5.11
C GLY A 35 22.21 -1.67 4.25
N ILE A 36 20.92 -2.01 4.35
CA ILE A 36 19.84 -1.36 3.59
C ILE A 36 19.27 -0.23 4.44
N ALA A 37 19.85 0.96 4.30
CA ALA A 37 19.42 2.17 5.01
C ALA A 37 18.33 2.96 4.27
N GLU A 38 18.37 2.93 2.94
CA GLU A 38 17.36 3.49 2.06
C GLU A 38 16.63 2.32 1.39
N SER A 39 15.38 2.50 0.99
CA SER A 39 14.66 1.53 0.18
C SER A 39 13.90 2.27 -0.93
N PRO A 40 13.96 1.82 -2.21
CA PRO A 40 13.42 2.58 -3.34
C PRO A 40 11.94 2.94 -3.18
N ASP A 41 11.16 2.03 -2.60
CA ASP A 41 9.73 2.15 -2.35
C ASP A 41 9.35 3.19 -1.29
N THR A 42 10.31 3.72 -0.54
CA THR A 42 10.09 4.85 0.40
C THR A 42 10.08 6.21 -0.30
N SER A 43 10.43 6.26 -1.59
CA SER A 43 10.35 7.44 -2.44
C SER A 43 9.06 7.44 -3.28
N ILE A 44 8.58 8.63 -3.66
CA ILE A 44 7.41 8.76 -4.58
C ILE A 44 7.79 8.36 -6.02
N PHE A 45 9.04 8.60 -6.43
CA PHE A 45 9.59 8.23 -7.72
C PHE A 45 11.13 8.15 -7.62
N TYR A 46 11.75 7.33 -8.46
CA TYR A 46 13.21 7.23 -8.62
C TYR A 46 13.56 6.77 -10.04
N THR A 47 14.82 6.96 -10.45
CA THR A 47 15.33 6.51 -11.75
C THR A 47 16.05 5.18 -11.65
N SER A 48 16.29 4.52 -12.79
CA SER A 48 17.12 3.32 -12.84
C SER A 48 18.54 3.56 -12.32
N GLU A 49 19.11 4.75 -12.56
CA GLU A 49 20.40 5.16 -11.98
C GLU A 49 20.38 5.12 -10.45
N THR A 50 19.35 5.66 -9.81
CA THR A 50 19.17 5.56 -8.35
C THR A 50 19.06 4.11 -7.92
N LEU A 51 18.28 3.30 -8.64
CA LEU A 51 18.09 1.88 -8.30
C LEU A 51 19.40 1.08 -8.41
N TYR A 52 20.23 1.34 -9.42
CA TYR A 52 21.54 0.70 -9.57
C TYR A 52 22.56 1.19 -8.53
N ARG A 53 22.53 2.48 -8.17
CA ARG A 53 23.33 3.01 -7.05
C ARG A 53 23.00 2.26 -5.75
N LEU A 54 21.72 2.11 -5.44
CA LEU A 54 21.27 1.35 -4.27
C LEU A 54 21.68 -0.13 -4.35
N ALA A 55 21.56 -0.74 -5.53
CA ALA A 55 22.00 -2.12 -5.74
C ALA A 55 23.51 -2.31 -5.46
N ASP A 56 24.34 -1.34 -5.83
CA ASP A 56 25.77 -1.33 -5.52
C ASP A 56 26.01 -1.17 -4.01
N GLU A 57 25.38 -0.15 -3.40
CA GLU A 57 25.50 0.16 -1.97
C GLU A 57 25.09 -0.99 -1.05
N TYR A 58 24.04 -1.75 -1.42
CA TYR A 58 23.59 -2.91 -0.64
C TYR A 58 24.58 -4.08 -0.68
N GLY A 59 25.45 -4.14 -1.70
CA GLY A 59 26.30 -5.30 -1.94
C GLY A 59 25.51 -6.60 -2.18
N ALA A 60 26.23 -7.72 -2.37
CA ALA A 60 25.59 -8.99 -2.72
C ALA A 60 24.60 -9.48 -1.65
N SER A 61 24.99 -9.43 -0.37
CA SER A 61 24.17 -9.91 0.74
C SER A 61 22.92 -9.05 0.97
N GLY A 62 23.04 -7.72 0.89
CA GLY A 62 21.90 -6.81 1.02
C GLY A 62 20.91 -6.98 -0.14
N ARG A 63 21.38 -7.17 -1.37
CA ARG A 63 20.50 -7.45 -2.51
C ARG A 63 19.75 -8.78 -2.38
N GLU A 64 20.41 -9.84 -1.93
CA GLU A 64 19.76 -11.14 -1.69
C GLU A 64 18.68 -11.03 -0.61
N PHE A 65 19.00 -10.35 0.50
CA PHE A 65 18.02 -10.05 1.54
C PHE A 65 16.87 -9.22 0.99
N TYR A 66 17.15 -8.13 0.26
CA TYR A 66 16.14 -7.26 -0.38
C TYR A 66 15.16 -8.07 -1.22
N VAL A 67 15.65 -8.94 -2.11
CA VAL A 67 14.80 -9.80 -2.95
C VAL A 67 13.96 -10.74 -2.08
N THR A 68 14.55 -11.37 -1.07
CA THR A 68 13.84 -12.25 -0.14
C THR A 68 12.69 -11.54 0.56
N GLN A 69 12.91 -10.30 1.00
CA GLN A 69 11.90 -9.47 1.64
C GLN A 69 10.69 -9.24 0.72
N ARG A 70 10.93 -8.93 -0.57
CA ARG A 70 9.87 -8.63 -1.57
C ARG A 70 8.93 -9.79 -1.85
N PHE A 71 9.42 -11.02 -1.64
CA PHE A 71 8.65 -12.26 -1.84
C PHE A 71 8.28 -12.97 -0.53
N THR A 72 8.44 -12.32 0.62
CA THR A 72 8.05 -12.85 1.93
C THR A 72 7.05 -11.92 2.61
N PHE A 73 7.49 -11.03 3.50
CA PHE A 73 6.58 -10.14 4.22
C PHE A 73 5.92 -9.14 3.26
N ASP A 74 6.64 -8.66 2.25
CA ASP A 74 6.16 -7.63 1.32
C ASP A 74 5.21 -8.19 0.25
N LEU A 75 5.02 -9.52 0.22
CA LEU A 75 3.89 -10.12 -0.47
C LEU A 75 2.60 -9.95 0.34
N ILE A 76 2.70 -10.01 1.67
CA ILE A 76 1.56 -9.96 2.59
C ILE A 76 1.14 -8.51 2.86
N TRP A 77 2.11 -7.59 2.99
CA TRP A 77 1.85 -6.19 3.32
C TRP A 77 0.83 -5.51 2.38
N PRO A 78 0.94 -5.65 1.04
CA PRO A 78 -0.04 -5.09 0.13
C PRO A 78 -1.45 -5.65 0.31
N ILE A 79 -1.58 -6.95 0.56
CA ILE A 79 -2.87 -7.56 0.87
C ILE A 79 -3.46 -6.97 2.14
N VAL A 80 -2.65 -6.75 3.18
CA VAL A 80 -3.12 -6.23 4.46
C VAL A 80 -3.68 -4.82 4.33
N TYR A 81 -2.93 -3.88 3.73
CA TYR A 81 -3.47 -2.53 3.52
C TYR A 81 -4.64 -2.56 2.53
N GLY A 82 -4.59 -3.43 1.51
CA GLY A 82 -5.65 -3.59 0.52
C GLY A 82 -6.96 -4.04 1.16
N LEU A 83 -6.93 -5.06 2.01
CA LEU A 83 -8.10 -5.56 2.76
C LEU A 83 -8.68 -4.49 3.70
N PHE A 84 -7.81 -3.75 4.41
CA PHE A 84 -8.23 -2.64 5.25
C PHE A 84 -8.98 -1.57 4.43
N LEU A 85 -8.39 -1.11 3.32
CA LEU A 85 -8.99 -0.06 2.49
C LEU A 85 -10.26 -0.53 1.78
N VAL A 86 -10.24 -1.71 1.14
CA VAL A 86 -11.39 -2.28 0.44
C VAL A 86 -12.56 -2.48 1.39
N SER A 87 -12.32 -3.04 2.58
CA SER A 87 -13.39 -3.27 3.55
C SER A 87 -13.95 -1.96 4.10
N THR A 88 -13.09 -0.99 4.45
CA THR A 88 -13.54 0.27 5.04
C THR A 88 -14.27 1.13 4.02
N ILE A 89 -13.72 1.30 2.81
CA ILE A 89 -14.38 2.02 1.70
C ILE A 89 -15.66 1.29 1.29
N GLY A 90 -15.63 -0.04 1.17
CA GLY A 90 -16.80 -0.86 0.83
C GLY A 90 -17.93 -0.73 1.84
N PHE A 91 -17.60 -0.65 3.14
CA PHE A 91 -18.56 -0.40 4.21
C PHE A 91 -19.14 1.02 4.15
N LEU A 92 -18.29 2.04 4.03
CA LEU A 92 -18.72 3.44 3.98
C LEU A 92 -19.61 3.72 2.77
N THR A 93 -19.21 3.27 1.58
CA THR A 93 -20.01 3.43 0.35
C THR A 93 -21.37 2.76 0.46
N TYR A 94 -21.44 1.57 1.08
CA TYR A 94 -22.72 0.90 1.37
C TYR A 94 -23.59 1.69 2.34
N ARG A 95 -23.01 2.25 3.40
CA ARG A 95 -23.74 3.06 4.39
C ARG A 95 -24.24 4.39 3.83
N ILE A 96 -23.48 5.01 2.93
CA ILE A 96 -23.85 6.25 2.25
C ILE A 96 -24.92 5.98 1.19
N ASN A 97 -24.87 4.80 0.54
CA ASN A 97 -25.83 4.34 -0.47
C ASN A 97 -25.98 5.30 -1.66
N ASP A 98 -24.87 5.92 -2.09
CA ASP A 98 -24.79 6.75 -3.29
C ASP A 98 -23.98 6.01 -4.37
N PRO A 99 -24.57 5.75 -5.56
CA PRO A 99 -23.90 5.01 -6.62
C PRO A 99 -22.63 5.69 -7.16
N LYS A 100 -22.46 7.00 -6.97
CA LYS A 100 -21.27 7.75 -7.40
C LYS A 100 -19.98 7.21 -6.76
N TYR A 101 -20.07 6.75 -5.51
CA TYR A 101 -18.89 6.35 -4.74
C TYR A 101 -18.55 4.86 -4.84
N LYS A 102 -19.40 4.05 -5.48
CA LYS A 102 -19.27 2.59 -5.49
C LYS A 102 -17.95 2.09 -6.08
N TYR A 103 -17.35 2.86 -7.00
CA TYR A 103 -16.13 2.49 -7.69
C TYR A 103 -14.84 2.83 -6.92
N PHE A 104 -14.92 3.60 -5.83
CA PHE A 104 -13.74 3.95 -5.03
C PHE A 104 -13.08 2.72 -4.41
N VAL A 105 -13.84 1.62 -4.24
CA VAL A 105 -13.33 0.35 -3.71
C VAL A 105 -12.31 -0.35 -4.62
N TYR A 106 -12.24 0.00 -5.91
CA TYR A 106 -11.28 -0.61 -6.83
C TYR A 106 -9.89 0.02 -6.74
N MET A 107 -9.76 1.27 -6.27
CA MET A 107 -8.47 1.95 -6.18
C MET A 107 -7.45 1.19 -5.32
N PRO A 108 -7.80 0.69 -4.11
CA PRO A 108 -6.84 -0.07 -3.31
C PRO A 108 -6.39 -1.37 -3.98
N VAL A 109 -7.27 -2.04 -4.74
CA VAL A 109 -6.92 -3.26 -5.48
C VAL A 109 -5.88 -2.94 -6.55
N VAL A 110 -6.05 -1.83 -7.28
CA VAL A 110 -5.08 -1.39 -8.28
C VAL A 110 -3.76 -0.99 -7.62
N SER A 111 -3.78 -0.35 -6.44
CA SER A 111 -2.57 -0.06 -5.67
C SER A 111 -1.77 -1.33 -5.35
N VAL A 112 -2.45 -2.40 -4.88
CA VAL A 112 -1.80 -3.69 -4.57
C VAL A 112 -1.14 -4.30 -5.80
N ILE A 113 -1.78 -4.20 -6.98
CA ILE A 113 -1.20 -4.68 -8.23
C ILE A 113 0.09 -3.94 -8.55
N PHE A 114 0.11 -2.60 -8.46
CA PHE A 114 1.31 -1.82 -8.72
C PHE A 114 2.42 -2.05 -7.69
N ASP A 115 2.06 -2.36 -6.45
CA ASP A 115 3.00 -2.83 -5.42
C ASP A 115 3.75 -4.09 -5.85
N TYR A 116 3.01 -5.11 -6.30
CA TYR A 116 3.64 -6.33 -6.77
C TYR A 116 4.45 -6.15 -8.04
N LEU A 117 3.98 -5.30 -8.97
CA LEU A 117 4.76 -4.97 -10.16
C LEU A 117 6.08 -4.28 -9.79
N GLU A 118 6.04 -3.35 -8.83
CA GLU A 118 7.23 -2.71 -8.30
C GLU A 118 8.18 -3.73 -7.68
N ASN A 119 7.69 -4.57 -6.76
CA ASN A 119 8.48 -5.65 -6.12
C ASN A 119 9.14 -6.57 -7.14
N ILE A 120 8.45 -6.94 -8.22
CA ILE A 120 9.00 -7.76 -9.29
C ILE A 120 10.12 -7.01 -10.03
N THR A 121 9.87 -5.77 -10.45
CA THR A 121 10.84 -4.98 -11.24
C THR A 121 12.11 -4.63 -10.44
N THR A 122 11.97 -4.26 -9.16
CA THR A 122 13.11 -3.99 -8.28
C THR A 122 13.88 -5.26 -7.97
N SER A 123 13.19 -6.37 -7.70
CA SER A 123 13.86 -7.66 -7.44
C SER A 123 14.64 -8.18 -8.63
N ILE A 124 14.11 -8.07 -9.85
CA ILE A 124 14.85 -8.44 -11.08
C ILE A 124 16.13 -7.59 -11.20
N THR A 125 16.02 -6.29 -10.94
CA THR A 125 17.18 -5.38 -11.00
C THR A 125 18.23 -5.76 -9.97
N MET A 126 17.82 -5.96 -8.71
CA MET A 126 18.71 -6.33 -7.60
C MET A 126 19.38 -7.69 -7.82
N HIS A 127 18.64 -8.67 -8.32
CA HIS A 127 19.16 -10.00 -8.58
C HIS A 127 20.20 -10.03 -9.71
N ARG A 128 19.99 -9.22 -10.77
CA ARG A 128 20.87 -9.20 -11.95
C ARG A 128 22.09 -8.31 -11.79
N TYR A 129 22.07 -7.32 -10.90
CA TYR A 129 23.19 -6.42 -10.69
C TYR A 129 24.50 -7.20 -10.38
N PRO A 130 25.63 -6.90 -11.06
CA PRO A 130 25.93 -5.68 -11.84
C PRO A 130 25.50 -5.70 -13.32
N LEU A 131 24.88 -6.77 -13.81
CA LEU A 131 24.33 -6.78 -15.16
C LEU A 131 23.10 -5.88 -15.23
N LEU A 132 23.21 -4.80 -15.99
CA LEU A 132 22.11 -3.86 -16.18
C LEU A 132 20.91 -4.56 -16.83
N THR A 133 19.72 -4.17 -16.39
CA THR A 133 18.44 -4.56 -16.97
C THR A 133 17.67 -3.33 -17.45
N PRO A 134 18.10 -2.68 -18.54
CA PRO A 134 17.40 -1.53 -19.10
C PRO A 134 15.92 -1.84 -19.34
N PHE A 135 15.07 -0.81 -19.39
CA PHE A 135 13.61 -0.92 -19.46
C PHE A 135 12.96 -1.42 -18.16
N ILE A 136 13.34 -2.59 -17.62
CA ILE A 136 12.76 -3.09 -16.35
C ILE A 136 13.10 -2.16 -15.18
N SER A 137 14.37 -1.76 -15.06
CA SER A 137 14.79 -0.85 -14.00
C SER A 137 14.20 0.56 -14.16
N ASP A 138 13.92 0.99 -15.40
CA ASP A 138 13.22 2.26 -15.66
C ASP A 138 11.75 2.18 -15.27
N MET A 139 11.10 1.03 -15.53
CA MET A 139 9.71 0.78 -15.15
C MET A 139 9.51 0.79 -13.63
N ALA A 140 10.49 0.35 -12.83
CA ALA A 140 10.38 0.26 -11.38
C ALA A 140 9.98 1.60 -10.71
N GLY A 141 10.59 2.70 -11.16
CA GLY A 141 10.22 4.05 -10.70
C GLY A 141 8.78 4.41 -11.05
N PHE A 142 8.32 4.07 -12.26
CA PHE A 142 6.92 4.29 -12.65
C PHE A 142 5.94 3.41 -11.89
N MET A 143 6.27 2.15 -11.60
CA MET A 143 5.44 1.27 -10.76
C MET A 143 5.28 1.87 -9.36
N THR A 144 6.38 2.38 -8.79
CA THR A 144 6.39 3.10 -7.50
C THR A 144 5.50 4.34 -7.53
N LEU A 145 5.60 5.16 -8.58
CA LEU A 145 4.79 6.36 -8.75
C LEU A 145 3.30 6.03 -8.86
N PHE A 146 2.93 5.04 -9.67
CA PHE A 146 1.53 4.63 -9.82
C PHE A 146 0.98 4.03 -8.53
N LYS A 147 1.76 3.18 -7.85
CA LYS A 147 1.45 2.67 -6.50
C LYS A 147 1.10 3.82 -5.56
N TRP A 148 2.05 4.75 -5.35
CA TRP A 148 1.86 5.83 -4.38
C TRP A 148 0.73 6.78 -4.76
N SER A 149 0.57 7.08 -6.05
CA SER A 149 -0.52 7.94 -6.54
C SER A 149 -1.89 7.31 -6.25
N ILE A 150 -2.06 6.02 -6.56
CA ILE A 150 -3.34 5.31 -6.42
C ILE A 150 -3.63 5.00 -4.94
N LEU A 151 -2.60 4.66 -4.15
CA LEU A 151 -2.72 4.49 -2.71
C LEU A 151 -3.15 5.80 -2.03
N SER A 152 -2.53 6.93 -2.42
CA SER A 152 -2.89 8.25 -1.90
C SER A 152 -4.33 8.63 -2.23
N LEU A 153 -4.77 8.38 -3.48
CA LEU A 153 -6.17 8.57 -3.87
C LEU A 153 -7.13 7.68 -3.09
N SER A 154 -6.72 6.45 -2.75
CA SER A 154 -7.49 5.54 -1.90
C SER A 154 -7.65 6.09 -0.48
N MET A 155 -6.58 6.63 0.10
CA MET A 155 -6.62 7.28 1.42
C MET A 155 -7.48 8.55 1.44
N ILE A 156 -7.35 9.40 0.42
CA ILE A 156 -8.19 10.60 0.26
C ILE A 156 -9.66 10.18 0.15
N SER A 157 -9.95 9.16 -0.66
CA SER A 157 -11.30 8.59 -0.82
C SER A 157 -11.87 8.09 0.51
N LEU A 158 -11.06 7.40 1.31
CA LEU A 158 -11.44 6.93 2.65
C LEU A 158 -11.84 8.11 3.55
N ILE A 159 -10.99 9.13 3.66
CA ILE A 159 -11.24 10.31 4.52
C ILE A 159 -12.49 11.07 4.06
N PHE A 160 -12.63 11.26 2.75
CA PHE A 160 -13.78 11.92 2.15
C PHE A 160 -15.09 11.19 2.46
N LEU A 161 -15.13 9.87 2.25
CA LEU A 161 -16.31 9.06 2.54
C LEU A 161 -16.63 8.99 4.03
N LEU A 162 -15.60 8.89 4.88
CA LEU A 162 -15.78 8.93 6.33
C LEU A 162 -16.42 10.25 6.76
N SER A 163 -15.97 11.37 6.21
CA SER A 163 -16.53 12.70 6.49
C SER A 163 -18.01 12.80 6.12
N ILE A 164 -18.39 12.31 4.92
CA ILE A 164 -19.79 12.24 4.49
C ILE A 164 -20.62 11.37 5.44
N TYR A 165 -20.12 10.19 5.77
CA TYR A 165 -20.81 9.26 6.66
C TYR A 165 -21.08 9.88 8.03
N LEU A 166 -20.05 10.49 8.66
CA LEU A 166 -20.18 11.14 9.96
C LEU A 166 -21.17 12.32 9.91
N TYR A 167 -21.10 13.15 8.86
CA TYR A 167 -22.07 14.24 8.65
C TYR A 167 -23.52 13.72 8.59
N ASN A 168 -23.76 12.65 7.82
CA ASN A 168 -25.09 12.03 7.69
C ASN A 168 -25.60 11.46 9.02
N VAL A 169 -24.73 10.80 9.80
CA VAL A 169 -25.07 10.26 11.12
C VAL A 169 -25.45 11.38 12.10
N LEU A 170 -24.67 12.46 12.14
CA LEU A 170 -24.92 13.60 13.02
C LEU A 170 -26.21 14.34 12.65
N LYS A 171 -26.48 14.54 11.36
CA LYS A 171 -27.71 15.16 10.86
C LYS A 171 -28.96 14.35 11.24
N THR A 172 -28.91 13.03 11.10
CA THR A 172 -30.04 12.15 11.46
C THR A 172 -30.28 12.12 12.97
N LYS A 173 -29.23 12.13 13.80
CA LYS A 173 -29.38 12.24 15.26
C LYS A 173 -30.07 13.53 15.68
N ARG A 174 -29.67 14.68 15.11
CA ARG A 174 -30.30 15.98 15.43
C ARG A 174 -31.80 16.00 15.11
N ARG A 175 -32.21 15.45 13.96
CA ARG A 175 -33.64 15.36 13.58
C ARG A 175 -34.49 14.55 14.55
N LYS A 176 -33.93 13.52 15.21
CA LYS A 176 -34.65 12.69 16.18
C LYS A 176 -34.80 13.34 17.57
N VAL A 177 -34.03 14.38 17.88
CA VAL A 177 -34.10 15.09 19.18
C VAL A 177 -35.09 16.27 19.11
N THR A 178 -35.42 16.75 17.91
CA THR A 178 -36.33 17.89 17.68
C THR A 178 -37.78 17.47 17.45
N ILE A 179 -38.08 16.16 17.45
CA ILE A 179 -39.42 15.57 17.33
C ILE A 179 -39.75 14.92 18.68
#